data_AF-A0A963QYH3-F1
#
_entry.id   AF-A0A963QYH3-F1
#
_cell.length_a   1.000
_cell.length_b   1.000
_cell.length_c   1.000
_cell.angle_alpha   90.00
_cell.angle_beta   90.00
_cell.angle_gamma   90.00
#
_symmetry.space_group_name_H-M   'P 1'
#
loop_
_entity.id
_entity.type
_entity.pdbx_description
1 polymer ?
#
loop_
_entity_poly.entity_id
_entity_poly.type
_entity_poly.pdbx_seq_one_letter_code
_entity_poly.pdbx_strand_id
1 'polypeptide(L)'
;NEYWQVIDAGISEDDLVVFKYEDQGVATMEDGLYVLEDDLEDPAFVDRMARFVRASMKGWDYAREHPEEAAEIVLENDATGAQTEKHQVRMVGEINKLTEGSDGVLDPEDYQRTVETLLSGGSDPVITKEPEGAWTHMVTDEALKQ
;
A
#
# COMPACT_ATOMS: atom_id res chain seq x y z
N ASN A 1 -10.65 -2.56 -6.70
CA ASN A 1 -10.87 -3.35 -7.94
C ASN A 1 -12.37 -3.42 -8.27
N GLU A 2 -13.17 -3.73 -7.25
CA GLU A 2 -14.60 -3.97 -7.18
C GLU A 2 -15.44 -2.80 -7.71
N TYR A 3 -15.05 -1.55 -7.39
CA TYR A 3 -15.72 -0.35 -7.95
C TYR A 3 -15.75 -0.40 -9.49
N TRP A 4 -14.62 -0.70 -10.13
CA TRP A 4 -14.54 -0.79 -11.58
C TRP A 4 -15.27 -2.00 -12.15
N GLN A 5 -15.35 -3.12 -11.42
CA GLN A 5 -16.15 -4.26 -11.85
C GLN A 5 -17.63 -3.91 -11.93
N VAL A 6 -18.14 -3.10 -11.00
CA VAL A 6 -19.52 -2.59 -11.00
C VAL A 6 -19.76 -1.68 -12.20
N ILE A 7 -18.83 -0.75 -12.48
CA ILE A 7 -18.90 0.14 -13.64
C ILE A 7 -18.82 -0.63 -14.97
N ASP A 8 -17.86 -1.56 -15.10
CA ASP A 8 -17.67 -2.36 -16.29
C ASP A 8 -18.86 -3.34 -16.53
N ALA A 9 -19.65 -3.65 -15.50
CA ALA A 9 -20.92 -4.38 -15.61
C ALA A 9 -22.10 -3.51 -16.09
N GLY A 10 -21.89 -2.20 -16.28
CA GLY A 10 -22.86 -1.28 -16.88
C GLY A 10 -23.67 -0.44 -15.89
N ILE A 11 -23.31 -0.42 -14.61
CA ILE A 11 -23.89 0.50 -13.63
C ILE A 11 -23.11 1.82 -13.72
N SER A 12 -23.80 2.95 -13.88
CA SER A 12 -23.13 4.25 -14.03
C SER A 12 -22.67 4.79 -12.68
N GLU A 13 -21.66 5.66 -12.67
CA GLU A 13 -21.19 6.31 -11.42
C GLU A 13 -22.30 7.12 -10.74
N ASP A 14 -23.20 7.74 -11.52
CA ASP A 14 -24.35 8.51 -11.03
C ASP A 14 -25.38 7.63 -10.30
N ASP A 15 -25.38 6.32 -10.55
CA ASP A 15 -26.21 5.34 -9.86
C ASP A 15 -25.55 4.79 -8.58
N LEU A 16 -24.30 5.21 -8.28
CA LEU A 16 -23.54 4.75 -7.13
C LEU A 16 -23.48 5.80 -6.02
N VAL A 17 -23.58 5.31 -4.79
CA VAL A 17 -23.21 6.07 -3.59
C VAL A 17 -21.94 5.44 -3.04
N VAL A 18 -20.84 6.18 -3.11
CA VAL A 18 -19.52 5.72 -2.67
C VAL A 18 -19.23 6.20 -1.26
N PHE A 19 -18.97 5.27 -0.36
CA PHE A 19 -18.52 5.55 1.01
C PHE A 19 -17.03 5.23 1.11
N LYS A 20 -16.17 6.25 1.13
CA LYS A 20 -14.74 6.07 1.34
C LYS A 20 -14.45 5.80 2.81
N TYR A 21 -13.61 4.82 3.12
CA TYR A 21 -13.30 4.47 4.51
C TYR A 21 -12.59 5.61 5.25
N GLU A 22 -11.82 6.42 4.53
CA GLU A 22 -11.16 7.63 5.05
C GLU A 22 -12.21 8.62 5.55
N ASP A 23 -13.26 8.88 4.74
CA ASP A 23 -14.35 9.79 5.10
C ASP A 23 -15.20 9.24 6.26
N GLN A 24 -15.18 7.92 6.46
CA GLN A 24 -15.88 7.25 7.57
C GLN A 24 -15.00 7.07 8.82
N GLY A 25 -13.71 7.43 8.78
CA GLY A 25 -12.78 7.28 9.90
C GLY A 25 -12.43 5.84 10.25
N VAL A 26 -12.62 4.89 9.32
CA VAL A 26 -12.36 3.45 9.51
C VAL A 26 -11.31 2.91 8.52
N ALA A 27 -10.58 3.80 7.85
CA ALA A 27 -9.49 3.42 6.98
C ALA A 27 -8.34 2.77 7.78
N THR A 28 -7.96 1.57 7.35
CA THR A 28 -6.83 0.81 7.89
C THR A 28 -5.69 0.78 6.90
N MET A 29 -4.45 0.73 7.40
CA MET A 29 -3.29 0.39 6.59
C MET A 29 -3.47 -1.02 6.00
N GLU A 30 -3.08 -1.19 4.74
CA GLU A 30 -3.21 -2.45 4.01
C GLU A 30 -1.84 -3.07 3.72
N ASP A 31 -1.04 -2.41 2.87
CA ASP A 31 0.27 -2.91 2.44
C ASP A 31 1.43 -2.37 3.28
N GLY A 32 2.46 -3.19 3.48
CA GLY A 32 3.67 -2.82 4.20
C GLY A 32 4.85 -3.76 3.93
N LEU A 33 6.06 -3.31 4.27
CA LEU A 33 7.26 -4.14 4.25
C LEU A 33 7.53 -4.66 5.66
N TYR A 34 7.69 -5.98 5.77
CA TYR A 34 7.85 -6.66 7.05
C TYR A 34 9.17 -7.44 7.08
N VAL A 35 9.87 -7.36 8.20
CA VAL A 35 11.12 -8.09 8.48
C VAL A 35 11.06 -8.69 9.87
N LEU A 36 11.96 -9.62 10.19
CA LEU A 36 12.12 -10.11 11.55
C LEU A 36 12.83 -9.05 12.39
N GLU A 37 12.38 -8.85 13.64
CA GLU A 37 12.96 -7.84 14.54
C GLU A 37 14.46 -8.09 14.78
N ASP A 38 14.86 -9.35 15.00
CA ASP A 38 16.26 -9.74 15.22
C ASP A 38 17.18 -9.35 14.06
N ASP A 39 16.67 -9.29 12.82
CA ASP A 39 17.47 -8.89 11.65
C ASP A 39 17.83 -7.38 11.68
N LEU A 40 17.05 -6.56 12.38
CA LEU A 40 17.31 -5.13 12.52
C LEU A 40 18.51 -4.83 13.43
N GLU A 41 18.97 -5.80 14.22
CA GLU A 41 20.18 -5.67 15.03
C GLU A 41 21.47 -5.72 14.18
N ASP A 42 21.41 -6.25 12.96
CA ASP A 42 22.53 -6.30 12.02
C ASP A 42 22.59 -5.03 11.14
N PRO A 43 23.60 -4.15 11.31
CA PRO A 43 23.71 -2.95 10.48
C PRO A 43 23.87 -3.25 8.99
N ALA A 44 24.44 -4.41 8.62
CA ALA A 44 24.57 -4.81 7.22
C ALA A 44 23.21 -5.20 6.62
N PHE A 45 22.32 -5.78 7.43
CA PHE A 45 20.94 -6.03 7.03
C PHE A 45 20.19 -4.71 6.80
N VAL A 46 20.29 -3.76 7.74
CA VAL A 46 19.64 -2.44 7.63
C VAL A 46 20.11 -1.69 6.37
N ASP A 47 21.41 -1.64 6.08
CA ASP A 47 21.92 -1.02 4.83
C ASP A 47 21.36 -1.71 3.58
N ARG A 48 21.30 -3.05 3.58
CA ARG A 48 20.74 -3.80 2.45
C ARG A 48 19.26 -3.49 2.25
N MET A 49 18.47 -3.43 3.31
CA MET A 49 17.04 -3.08 3.23
C MET A 49 16.83 -1.61 2.85
N ALA A 50 17.67 -0.69 3.33
CA ALA A 50 17.62 0.71 2.92
C ALA A 50 17.86 0.88 1.41
N ARG A 51 18.79 0.11 0.84
CA ARG A 51 19.01 0.06 -0.63
C ARG A 51 17.81 -0.53 -1.37
N PHE A 52 17.19 -1.57 -0.82
CA PHE A 52 15.97 -2.15 -1.37
C PHE A 52 14.83 -1.13 -1.39
N VAL A 53 14.55 -0.47 -0.26
CA VAL A 53 13.52 0.57 -0.14
C VAL A 53 13.77 1.71 -1.14
N ARG A 54 15.02 2.22 -1.25
CA ARG A 54 15.37 3.21 -2.28
C ARG A 54 15.11 2.73 -3.70
N ALA A 55 15.39 1.46 -4.00
CA ALA A 55 15.12 0.89 -5.32
C ALA A 55 13.61 0.76 -5.56
N SER A 56 12.82 0.38 -4.55
CA SER A 56 11.37 0.33 -4.62
C SER A 56 10.75 1.72 -4.86
N MET A 57 11.21 2.75 -4.16
CA MET A 57 10.76 4.14 -4.38
C MET A 57 11.01 4.57 -5.85
N LYS A 58 12.20 4.28 -6.39
CA LYS A 58 12.51 4.54 -7.81
C LYS A 58 11.61 3.74 -8.76
N GLY A 59 11.28 2.51 -8.41
CA GLY A 59 10.32 1.70 -9.17
C GLY A 59 8.92 2.31 -9.19
N TRP A 60 8.47 2.87 -8.08
CA TRP A 60 7.20 3.59 -7.99
C TRP A 60 7.21 4.91 -8.76
N ASP A 61 8.31 5.67 -8.72
CA ASP A 61 8.49 6.85 -9.58
C ASP A 61 8.41 6.45 -11.07
N TYR A 62 9.11 5.39 -11.46
CA TYR A 62 9.07 4.88 -12.83
C TYR A 62 7.67 4.44 -13.24
N ALA A 63 6.95 3.67 -12.41
CA ALA A 63 5.60 3.22 -12.70
C ALA A 63 4.60 4.39 -12.82
N ARG A 64 4.85 5.50 -12.11
CA ARG A 64 4.09 6.75 -12.25
C ARG A 64 4.34 7.43 -13.60
N GLU A 65 5.59 7.48 -14.04
CA GLU A 65 5.98 8.09 -15.32
C GLU A 65 5.66 7.19 -16.53
N HIS A 66 5.60 5.88 -16.33
CA HIS A 66 5.47 4.84 -17.37
C HIS A 66 4.34 3.83 -17.06
N PRO A 67 3.07 4.26 -16.96
CA PRO A 67 1.98 3.39 -16.53
C PRO A 67 1.69 2.23 -17.50
N GLU A 68 1.89 2.42 -18.80
CA GLU A 68 1.70 1.35 -19.81
C GLU A 68 2.75 0.26 -19.66
N GLU A 69 4.03 0.64 -19.51
CA GLU A 69 5.12 -0.31 -19.29
C GLU A 69 4.97 -1.04 -17.94
N ALA A 70 4.55 -0.32 -16.88
CA ALA A 70 4.27 -0.93 -15.59
C ALA A 70 3.15 -1.98 -15.68
N ALA A 71 2.08 -1.68 -16.44
CA ALA A 71 1.00 -2.63 -16.69
C ALA A 71 1.47 -3.86 -17.47
N GLU A 72 2.34 -3.69 -18.48
CA GLU A 72 2.93 -4.79 -19.24
C GLU A 72 3.77 -5.72 -18.34
N ILE A 73 4.62 -5.16 -17.47
CA ILE A 73 5.40 -5.96 -16.50
C ILE A 73 4.47 -6.80 -15.61
N VAL A 74 3.34 -6.25 -15.16
CA VAL A 74 2.36 -7.01 -14.37
C VAL A 74 1.74 -8.14 -15.19
N LEU A 75 1.38 -7.88 -16.45
CA LEU A 75 0.81 -8.90 -17.34
C LEU A 75 1.79 -10.03 -17.67
N GLU A 76 3.07 -9.72 -17.87
CA GLU A 76 4.12 -10.73 -18.06
C GLU A 76 4.23 -11.70 -16.87
N ASN A 77 3.86 -11.24 -15.68
CA ASN A 77 3.85 -12.01 -14.44
C ASN A 77 2.46 -12.58 -14.09
N ASP A 78 1.40 -12.28 -14.86
CA ASP A 78 0.08 -12.87 -14.66
C ASP A 78 -0.01 -14.28 -15.26
N ALA A 79 0.33 -15.27 -14.45
CA ALA A 79 0.22 -16.67 -14.82
C ALA A 79 -1.24 -17.15 -15.04
N THR A 80 -2.24 -16.37 -14.61
CA THR A 80 -3.67 -16.76 -14.73
C THR A 80 -4.27 -16.37 -16.08
N GLY A 81 -3.73 -15.33 -16.73
CA GLY A 81 -4.30 -14.73 -17.94
C GLY A 81 -5.63 -14.03 -17.71
N ALA A 82 -6.00 -13.77 -16.45
CA ALA A 82 -7.25 -13.10 -16.09
C ALA A 82 -7.15 -11.57 -16.27
N GLN A 83 -5.94 -11.03 -16.28
CA GLN A 83 -5.70 -9.60 -16.38
C GLN A 83 -5.68 -9.14 -17.84
N THR A 84 -6.10 -7.90 -18.06
CA THR A 84 -6.04 -7.24 -19.37
C THR A 84 -5.23 -5.96 -19.26
N GLU A 85 -4.57 -5.56 -20.35
CA GLU A 85 -3.80 -4.31 -20.42
C GLU A 85 -4.65 -3.10 -20.03
N LYS A 86 -5.85 -2.98 -20.61
CA LYS A 86 -6.79 -1.91 -20.26
C LYS A 86 -7.09 -1.87 -18.75
N HIS A 87 -7.24 -3.02 -18.11
CA HIS A 87 -7.48 -3.10 -16.67
C HIS A 87 -6.23 -2.70 -15.88
N GLN A 88 -5.06 -3.21 -16.23
CA GLN A 88 -3.82 -2.94 -15.50
C GLN A 88 -3.35 -1.50 -15.64
N VAL A 89 -3.47 -0.89 -16.82
CA VAL A 89 -3.20 0.55 -17.03
C VAL A 89 -4.14 1.41 -16.19
N ARG A 90 -5.42 1.03 -16.07
CA ARG A 90 -6.34 1.72 -15.17
C ARG A 90 -5.93 1.56 -13.71
N MET A 91 -5.58 0.33 -13.29
CA MET A 91 -5.21 0.03 -11.90
C MET A 91 -3.95 0.77 -11.47
N VAL A 92 -2.88 0.79 -12.27
CA VAL A 92 -1.68 1.57 -11.94
C VAL A 92 -2.01 3.06 -11.82
N GLY A 93 -2.90 3.59 -12.67
CA GLY A 93 -3.39 4.97 -12.56
C GLY A 93 -4.13 5.26 -11.25
N GLU A 94 -4.93 4.33 -10.75
CA GLU A 94 -5.59 4.47 -9.44
C GLU A 94 -4.59 4.38 -8.28
N ILE A 95 -3.64 3.44 -8.33
CA ILE A 95 -2.61 3.29 -7.29
C ILE A 95 -1.69 4.53 -7.24
N ASN A 96 -1.34 5.09 -8.40
CA ASN A 96 -0.53 6.30 -8.48
C ASN A 96 -1.16 7.48 -7.72
N LYS A 97 -2.50 7.59 -7.68
CA LYS A 97 -3.19 8.63 -6.90
C LYS A 97 -3.03 8.44 -5.39
N LEU A 98 -2.86 7.20 -4.94
CA LEU A 98 -2.71 6.86 -3.52
C LEU A 98 -1.27 7.06 -3.02
N THR A 99 -0.30 6.88 -3.90
CA THR A 99 1.14 6.92 -3.56
C THR A 99 1.82 8.22 -3.99
N GLU A 100 1.12 9.13 -4.66
CA GLU A 100 1.67 10.40 -5.13
C GLU A 100 2.25 11.22 -3.96
N GLY A 101 3.52 11.57 -4.08
CA GLY A 101 4.22 12.38 -3.07
C GLY A 101 4.65 11.63 -1.82
N SER A 102 4.34 10.34 -1.70
CA SER A 102 4.84 9.49 -0.63
C SER A 102 6.32 9.13 -0.84
N ASP A 103 7.08 9.15 0.25
CA ASP A 103 8.42 8.57 0.34
C ASP A 103 8.39 7.19 1.01
N GLY A 104 7.22 6.56 1.14
CA GLY A 104 7.07 5.24 1.76
C GLY A 104 7.34 5.21 3.26
N VAL A 105 7.58 6.35 3.91
CA VAL A 105 7.64 6.43 5.38
C VAL A 105 6.25 6.18 5.94
N LEU A 106 6.17 5.28 6.92
CA LEU A 106 4.92 5.01 7.64
C LEU A 106 4.47 6.28 8.38
N ASP A 107 3.23 6.70 8.19
CA ASP A 107 2.62 7.76 9.00
C ASP A 107 2.13 7.17 10.33
N PRO A 108 2.66 7.62 11.49
CA PRO A 108 2.21 7.15 12.79
C PRO A 108 0.71 7.38 13.05
N GLU A 109 0.10 8.41 12.45
CA GLU A 109 -1.34 8.67 12.58
C GLU A 109 -2.17 7.60 11.85
N ASP A 110 -1.71 7.12 10.69
CA ASP A 110 -2.37 6.03 9.96
C ASP A 110 -2.25 4.70 10.72
N TYR A 111 -1.10 4.43 11.33
CA TYR A 111 -0.93 3.28 12.23
C TYR A 111 -1.87 3.36 13.43
N GLN A 112 -1.93 4.52 14.08
CA GLN A 112 -2.78 4.73 15.25
C GLN A 112 -4.27 4.55 14.89
N ARG A 113 -4.72 5.15 13.79
CA ARG A 113 -6.09 4.97 13.28
C ARG A 113 -6.41 3.51 13.01
N THR A 114 -5.44 2.76 12.46
CA THR A 114 -5.59 1.32 12.23
C THR A 114 -5.77 0.56 13.54
N VAL A 115 -4.91 0.80 14.53
CA VAL A 115 -5.02 0.17 15.87
C VAL A 115 -6.37 0.47 16.52
N GLU A 116 -6.79 1.74 16.51
CA GLU A 116 -8.09 2.17 17.06
C GLU A 116 -9.26 1.47 16.35
N THR A 117 -9.23 1.42 15.02
CA THR A 117 -10.25 0.73 14.22
C THR A 117 -10.34 -0.74 14.61
N LEU A 118 -9.20 -1.44 14.72
CA LEU A 118 -9.15 -2.86 15.07
C LEU A 118 -9.57 -3.16 16.52
N LEU A 119 -9.38 -2.21 17.44
CA LEU A 119 -9.87 -2.29 18.83
C LEU A 119 -11.36 -1.96 18.97
N SER A 120 -11.94 -1.24 18.01
CA SER A 120 -13.29 -0.67 18.13
C SER A 120 -14.46 -1.66 18.01
N GLY A 121 -14.19 -2.94 17.70
CA GLY A 121 -15.19 -3.99 17.42
C GLY A 121 -16.13 -4.40 18.58
N GLY A 122 -16.19 -3.62 19.67
CA GLY A 122 -17.15 -3.83 20.75
C GLY A 122 -16.94 -5.14 21.49
N SER A 123 -17.90 -6.07 21.37
CA SER A 123 -17.80 -7.40 21.99
C SER A 123 -16.76 -8.30 21.35
N ASP A 124 -16.40 -8.03 20.09
CA ASP A 124 -15.56 -8.90 19.27
C ASP A 124 -14.51 -8.06 18.50
N PRO A 125 -13.58 -7.40 19.21
CA PRO A 125 -12.54 -6.62 18.56
C PRO A 125 -11.54 -7.54 17.83
N VAL A 126 -10.95 -7.05 16.73
CA VAL A 126 -9.98 -7.82 15.94
C VAL A 126 -8.70 -8.06 16.73
N ILE A 127 -8.25 -7.04 17.48
CA ILE A 127 -7.18 -7.13 18.45
C ILE A 127 -7.70 -6.80 19.85
N THR A 128 -7.09 -7.35 20.89
CA THR A 128 -7.55 -7.17 22.28
C THR A 128 -6.71 -6.20 23.08
N LYS A 129 -5.59 -5.73 22.52
CA LYS A 129 -4.68 -4.74 23.09
C LYS A 129 -3.89 -4.06 21.98
N GLU A 130 -3.33 -2.90 22.29
CA GLU A 130 -2.40 -2.19 21.41
C GLU A 130 -1.13 -3.02 21.17
N PRO A 131 -0.65 -3.12 19.91
CA PRO A 131 0.62 -3.77 19.60
C PRO A 131 1.80 -2.90 20.05
N GLU A 132 2.80 -3.53 20.66
CA GLU A 132 4.08 -2.91 21.01
C GLU A 132 5.16 -3.35 20.01
N GLY A 133 6.00 -2.41 19.54
CA GLY A 133 7.10 -2.74 18.62
C GLY A 133 6.69 -3.16 17.20
N ALA A 134 5.43 -2.91 16.80
CA ALA A 134 4.90 -3.39 15.52
C ALA A 134 5.42 -2.62 14.28
N TRP A 135 6.11 -1.49 14.48
CA TRP A 135 6.71 -0.73 13.40
C TRP A 135 7.98 -0.01 13.85
N THR A 136 8.82 0.37 12.88
CA THR A 136 9.99 1.20 13.08
C THR A 136 10.28 2.01 11.81
N HIS A 137 10.89 3.19 11.95
CA HIS A 137 11.43 3.96 10.82
C HIS A 137 12.90 3.65 10.52
N MET A 138 13.55 2.72 11.23
CA MET A 138 15.00 2.50 11.12
C MET A 138 15.49 2.32 9.67
N VAL A 139 14.77 1.53 8.87
CA VAL A 139 15.15 1.26 7.47
C VAL A 139 14.84 2.45 6.56
N THR A 140 13.69 3.10 6.72
CA THR A 140 13.31 4.28 5.91
C THR A 140 14.18 5.49 6.24
N ASP A 141 14.52 5.70 7.51
CA ASP A 141 15.46 6.72 7.95
C ASP A 141 16.84 6.49 7.33
N GLU A 142 17.34 5.25 7.32
CA GLU A 142 18.58 4.91 6.64
C GLU A 142 18.47 5.04 5.11
N ALA A 143 17.29 4.81 4.54
CA ALA A 143 17.02 5.00 3.13
C ALA A 143 17.17 6.47 2.71
N LEU A 144 16.68 7.40 3.53
CA LEU A 144 16.52 8.82 3.23
C LEU A 144 17.70 9.73 3.61
N LYS A 145 18.75 9.21 4.27
CA LYS A 145 19.92 9.99 4.71
C LYS A 145 20.82 10.59 3.61
N GLN A 146 20.53 10.39 2.32
CA GLN A 146 21.43 10.73 1.20
C GLN A 146 20.86 11.76 0.24
#